data_AF-A0A7C3JBX3-F1
#
_entry.id   AF-A0A7C3JBX3-F1
#
_cell.length_a   1.000
_cell.length_b   1.000
_cell.length_c   1.000
_cell.angle_alpha   90.00
_cell.angle_beta   90.00
_cell.angle_gamma   90.00
#
_symmetry.space_group_name_H-M   'P 1'
#
loop_
_entity.id
_entity.type
_entity.pdbx_description
1 polymer ?
#
loop_
_entity_poly.entity_id
_entity_poly.type
_entity_poly.pdbx_seq_one_letter_code
_entity_poly.pdbx_strand_id
1 'polypeptide(L)'
;MAHRISCPGLDPCFDRMTLARLAYRASQFWKFLAAKPSAMQLLQARQVLSPAQLALFERMQPGEQAHSLLVMEKILAQGDAPVDLLVAALLHDVGKSRFRLTILERVWIVIMKKLTPQLAYRWGQASPGGTFPRWKRAFLVAEMHPQWGAEMALAAGVSQLAARLISRHQEAVVSGSSLEDVLLRRLQCEDDEN
;
A
#
# COMPACT_ATOMS: atom_id res chain seq x y z
N MET A 1 -17.02 60.14 -9.62
CA MET A 1 -15.72 59.69 -9.07
C MET A 1 -15.73 58.17 -9.03
N ALA A 2 -14.98 57.54 -9.93
CA ALA A 2 -14.90 56.09 -10.06
C ALA A 2 -13.86 55.54 -9.08
N HIS A 3 -14.29 54.73 -8.11
CA HIS A 3 -13.38 53.97 -7.26
C HIS A 3 -13.05 52.63 -7.95
N ARG A 4 -11.80 52.50 -8.41
CA ARG A 4 -11.20 51.20 -8.73
C ARG A 4 -11.02 50.42 -7.43
N ILE A 5 -11.64 49.25 -7.33
CA ILE A 5 -11.27 48.23 -6.37
C ILE A 5 -10.33 47.28 -7.10
N SER A 6 -9.04 47.33 -6.76
CA SER A 6 -8.06 46.33 -7.16
C SER A 6 -8.34 45.04 -6.39
N CYS A 7 -8.62 43.95 -7.11
CA CYS A 7 -8.48 42.59 -6.57
C CYS A 7 -6.98 42.21 -6.58
N PRO A 8 -6.35 41.85 -5.45
CA PRO A 8 -5.10 41.12 -5.48
C PRO A 8 -5.40 39.67 -5.86
N GLY A 9 -4.59 39.16 -6.78
CA GLY A 9 -4.78 37.91 -7.49
C GLY A 9 -4.57 36.65 -6.65
N LEU A 10 -4.93 35.55 -7.30
CA LEU A 10 -4.65 34.17 -6.94
C LEU A 10 -3.15 33.96 -6.64
N ASP A 11 -2.83 33.62 -5.39
CA ASP A 11 -1.57 32.95 -5.07
C ASP A 11 -1.77 31.43 -5.20
N PRO A 12 -0.97 30.73 -6.02
CA PRO A 12 -0.93 29.27 -6.00
C PRO A 12 -0.22 28.83 -4.72
N CYS A 13 -0.95 28.22 -3.80
CA CYS A 13 -0.41 27.63 -2.58
C CYS A 13 0.42 26.37 -2.94
N PHE A 14 1.64 26.58 -3.43
CA PHE A 14 2.67 25.55 -3.45
C PHE A 14 3.19 25.40 -2.01
N ASP A 15 2.71 24.35 -1.33
CA ASP A 15 3.15 23.99 0.01
C ASP A 15 4.68 23.78 0.05
N ARG A 16 5.39 24.75 0.63
CA ARG A 16 6.84 24.69 0.85
C ARG A 16 7.12 23.73 2.01
N MET A 17 7.18 22.43 1.73
CA MET A 17 7.73 21.46 2.68
C MET A 17 9.19 21.84 3.01
N THR A 18 9.48 22.14 4.27
CA THR A 18 10.84 22.47 4.71
C THR A 18 11.76 21.24 4.61
N LEU A 19 13.06 21.47 4.35
CA LEU A 19 14.07 20.39 4.28
C LEU A 19 14.09 19.52 5.55
N ALA A 20 13.79 20.11 6.71
CA ALA A 20 13.66 19.40 7.98
C ALA A 20 12.46 18.43 8.00
N ARG A 21 11.30 18.81 7.44
CA ARG A 21 10.14 17.90 7.32
C ARG A 21 10.40 16.78 6.32
N LEU A 22 11.09 17.08 5.21
CA LEU A 22 11.48 16.07 4.23
C LEU A 22 12.49 15.07 4.82
N ALA A 23 13.49 15.55 5.56
CA ALA A 23 14.45 14.70 6.26
C ALA A 23 13.79 13.86 7.36
N TYR A 24 12.83 14.42 8.11
CA TYR A 24 12.07 13.70 9.12
C TYR A 24 11.21 12.59 8.51
N ARG A 25 10.45 12.89 7.45
CA ARG A 25 9.65 11.90 6.71
C ARG A 25 10.53 10.83 6.05
N ALA A 26 11.68 11.21 5.52
CA ALA A 26 12.68 10.24 5.03
C ALA A 26 13.17 9.36 6.19
N SER A 27 13.48 9.92 7.36
CA SER A 27 13.92 9.14 8.52
C SER A 27 12.86 8.15 9.04
N GLN A 28 11.57 8.55 9.01
CA GLN A 28 10.45 7.66 9.30
C GLN A 28 10.36 6.54 8.28
N PHE A 29 10.44 6.86 6.99
CA PHE A 29 10.49 5.89 5.90
C PHE A 29 11.66 4.90 6.06
N TRP A 30 12.85 5.37 6.46
CA TRP A 30 14.01 4.51 6.69
C TRP A 30 13.85 3.60 7.92
N LYS A 31 13.29 4.12 9.03
CA LYS A 31 12.97 3.30 10.21
C LYS A 31 11.92 2.24 9.88
N PHE A 32 10.93 2.60 9.08
CA PHE A 32 9.89 1.71 8.60
C PHE A 32 10.45 0.61 7.67
N LEU A 33 11.32 0.98 6.73
CA LEU A 33 12.02 0.00 5.87
C LEU A 33 12.92 -0.96 6.66
N ALA A 34 13.49 -0.51 7.78
CA ALA A 34 14.34 -1.31 8.65
C ALA A 34 13.56 -2.10 9.73
N ALA A 35 12.25 -1.87 9.85
CA ALA A 35 11.42 -2.53 10.84
C ALA A 35 11.37 -4.04 10.58
N LYS A 36 11.35 -4.80 11.68
CA LYS A 36 11.17 -6.25 11.65
C LYS A 36 9.99 -6.60 12.56
N PRO A 37 9.16 -7.57 12.19
CA PRO A 37 8.12 -8.08 13.07
C PRO A 37 8.72 -8.54 14.40
N SER A 38 8.07 -8.19 15.50
CA SER A 38 8.36 -8.81 16.78
C SER A 38 7.88 -10.27 16.79
N ALA A 39 8.45 -11.10 17.67
CA ALA A 39 7.99 -12.48 17.82
C ALA A 39 6.50 -12.56 18.19
N MET A 40 6.01 -11.63 19.01
CA MET A 40 4.60 -11.55 19.40
C MET A 40 3.71 -11.27 18.18
N GLN A 41 4.09 -10.30 17.35
CA GLN A 41 3.35 -9.99 16.12
C GLN A 41 3.27 -11.18 15.17
N LEU A 42 4.36 -11.94 15.02
CA LEU A 42 4.36 -13.16 14.22
C LEU A 42 3.44 -14.24 14.80
N LEU A 43 3.27 -14.31 16.12
CA LEU A 43 2.30 -15.21 16.75
C LEU A 43 0.86 -14.78 16.46
N GLN A 44 0.57 -13.48 16.43
CA GLN A 44 -0.76 -12.99 16.05
C GLN A 44 -1.09 -13.31 14.59
N ALA A 45 -0.14 -13.12 13.66
CA ALA A 45 -0.33 -13.54 12.27
C ALA A 45 -0.66 -15.04 12.16
N ARG A 46 0.00 -15.89 12.95
CA ARG A 46 -0.25 -17.35 12.99
C ARG A 46 -1.62 -17.73 13.53
N GLN A 47 -2.27 -16.86 14.31
CA GLN A 47 -3.62 -17.10 14.81
C GLN A 47 -4.69 -16.76 13.77
N VAL A 48 -4.39 -15.85 12.84
CA VAL A 48 -5.31 -15.41 11.78
C VAL A 48 -5.12 -16.21 10.49
N LEU A 49 -3.88 -16.47 10.11
CA LEU A 49 -3.53 -17.08 8.83
C LEU A 49 -3.45 -18.61 8.92
N SER A 50 -3.99 -19.28 7.91
CA SER A 50 -3.70 -20.71 7.70
C SER A 50 -2.21 -20.94 7.38
N PRO A 51 -1.68 -22.17 7.48
CA PRO A 51 -0.28 -22.45 7.14
C PRO A 51 0.12 -22.02 5.72
N ALA A 52 -0.78 -22.18 4.73
CA ALA A 52 -0.53 -21.77 3.35
C ALA A 52 -0.49 -20.24 3.19
N GLN A 53 -1.38 -19.54 3.90
CA GLN A 53 -1.43 -18.07 3.92
C GLN A 53 -0.24 -17.47 4.67
N LEU A 54 0.19 -18.10 5.77
CA LEU A 54 1.38 -17.70 6.51
C LEU A 54 2.65 -17.88 5.66
N ALA A 55 2.77 -19.00 4.95
CA ALA A 55 3.89 -19.22 4.02
C ALA A 55 3.91 -18.21 2.87
N LEU A 56 2.77 -17.57 2.56
CA LEU A 56 2.68 -16.47 1.60
C LEU A 56 3.12 -15.14 2.24
N PHE A 57 2.64 -14.83 3.44
CA PHE A 57 3.07 -13.68 4.26
C PHE A 57 4.60 -13.66 4.46
N GLU A 58 5.20 -14.81 4.76
CA GLU A 58 6.66 -14.93 4.99
C GLU A 58 7.51 -14.61 3.73
N ARG A 59 6.90 -14.51 2.55
CA ARG A 59 7.60 -14.08 1.31
C ARG A 59 7.79 -12.57 1.22
N MET A 60 6.99 -11.80 1.96
CA MET A 60 7.09 -10.34 2.04
C MET A 60 8.42 -9.93 2.69
N GLN A 61 8.93 -8.74 2.36
CA GLN A 61 10.12 -8.23 3.03
C GLN A 61 9.81 -7.94 4.52
N PRO A 62 10.78 -8.00 5.44
CA PRO A 62 10.53 -7.79 6.86
C PRO A 62 9.81 -6.46 7.18
N GLY A 63 10.15 -5.37 6.49
CA GLY A 63 9.43 -4.09 6.66
C GLY A 63 7.96 -4.15 6.21
N GLU A 64 7.67 -4.90 5.13
CA GLU A 64 6.30 -5.11 4.65
C GLU A 64 5.50 -6.01 5.61
N GLN A 65 6.14 -7.03 6.18
CA GLN A 65 5.54 -7.84 7.24
C GLN A 65 5.21 -6.98 8.47
N ALA A 66 6.18 -6.19 8.94
CA ALA A 66 5.98 -5.31 10.09
C ALA A 66 4.86 -4.29 9.85
N HIS A 67 4.80 -3.70 8.65
CA HIS A 67 3.72 -2.82 8.22
C HIS A 67 2.35 -3.48 8.32
N SER A 68 2.17 -4.60 7.63
CA SER A 68 0.88 -5.31 7.58
C SER A 68 0.40 -5.77 8.97
N LEU A 69 1.33 -6.10 9.87
CA LEU A 69 1.05 -6.40 11.28
C LEU A 69 0.55 -5.17 12.05
N LEU A 70 1.18 -4.00 11.86
CA LEU A 70 0.71 -2.74 12.46
C LEU A 70 -0.70 -2.39 11.97
N VAL A 71 -0.98 -2.56 10.67
CA VAL A 71 -2.32 -2.35 10.10
C VAL A 71 -3.33 -3.29 10.76
N MET A 72 -3.01 -4.58 10.89
CA MET A 72 -3.87 -5.54 11.59
C MET A 72 -4.11 -5.16 13.06
N GLU A 73 -3.08 -4.76 13.79
CA GLU A 73 -3.19 -4.31 15.19
C GLU A 73 -4.12 -3.10 15.33
N LYS A 74 -3.99 -2.11 14.45
CA LYS A 74 -4.89 -0.94 14.44
C LYS A 74 -6.34 -1.33 14.14
N ILE A 75 -6.57 -2.23 13.18
CA ILE A 75 -7.92 -2.75 12.87
C ILE A 75 -8.53 -3.46 14.08
N LEU A 76 -7.75 -4.28 14.80
CA LEU A 76 -8.20 -4.96 16.02
C LEU A 76 -8.50 -3.98 17.15
N ALA A 77 -7.73 -2.88 17.26
CA ALA A 77 -7.96 -1.86 18.27
C ALA A 77 -9.30 -1.11 18.10
N GLN A 78 -9.87 -1.12 16.90
CA GLN A 78 -11.20 -0.55 16.61
C GLN A 78 -12.38 -1.43 17.08
N GLY A 79 -12.10 -2.66 17.54
CA GLY A 79 -13.12 -3.62 17.98
C GLY A 79 -13.34 -4.72 16.96
N ASP A 80 -14.61 -5.08 16.71
CA ASP A 80 -14.94 -6.25 15.90
C ASP A 80 -14.37 -6.15 14.48
N ALA A 81 -13.58 -7.16 14.12
CA ALA A 81 -12.83 -7.22 12.88
C ALA A 81 -13.08 -8.59 12.23
N PRO A 82 -13.84 -8.64 11.13
CA PRO A 82 -14.06 -9.88 10.40
C PRO A 82 -12.72 -10.51 9.97
N VAL A 83 -12.63 -11.83 10.03
CA VAL A 83 -11.41 -12.58 9.66
C VAL A 83 -10.91 -12.22 8.27
N ASP A 84 -11.82 -11.98 7.31
CA ASP A 84 -11.47 -11.58 5.95
C ASP A 84 -10.74 -10.22 5.89
N LEU A 85 -11.10 -9.28 6.76
CA LEU A 85 -10.42 -7.98 6.87
C LEU A 85 -9.02 -8.14 7.47
N LEU A 86 -8.87 -8.99 8.49
CA LEU A 86 -7.56 -9.26 9.11
C LEU A 86 -6.62 -9.99 8.14
N VAL A 87 -7.12 -10.99 7.41
CA VAL A 87 -6.37 -11.69 6.36
C VAL A 87 -5.96 -10.72 5.25
N ALA A 88 -6.88 -9.85 4.80
CA ALA A 88 -6.57 -8.83 3.81
C ALA A 88 -5.50 -7.85 4.33
N ALA A 89 -5.61 -7.39 5.57
CA ALA A 89 -4.61 -6.51 6.20
C ALA A 89 -3.21 -7.14 6.21
N LEU A 90 -3.10 -8.42 6.57
CA LEU A 90 -1.83 -9.13 6.60
C LEU A 90 -1.23 -9.38 5.20
N LEU A 91 -2.06 -9.50 4.15
CA LEU A 91 -1.63 -9.94 2.83
C LEU A 91 -1.76 -8.88 1.71
N HIS A 92 -2.29 -7.68 1.98
CA HIS A 92 -2.57 -6.66 0.95
C HIS A 92 -1.35 -6.34 0.08
N ASP A 93 -0.17 -6.38 0.67
CA ASP A 93 1.10 -6.05 0.04
C ASP A 93 1.85 -7.25 -0.54
N VAL A 94 1.32 -8.47 -0.44
CA VAL A 94 2.08 -9.68 -0.78
C VAL A 94 2.45 -9.78 -2.26
N GLY A 95 1.71 -9.11 -3.15
CA GLY A 95 2.07 -9.00 -4.55
C GLY A 95 3.43 -8.32 -4.79
N LYS A 96 3.93 -7.51 -3.84
CA LYS A 96 5.28 -6.91 -3.89
C LYS A 96 6.38 -7.98 -3.82
N SER A 97 6.08 -9.17 -3.29
CA SER A 97 7.02 -10.30 -3.24
C SER A 97 7.28 -10.95 -4.61
N ARG A 98 6.41 -10.71 -5.61
CA ARG A 98 6.55 -11.26 -6.97
C ARG A 98 7.87 -10.87 -7.62
N PHE A 99 8.30 -9.64 -7.38
CA PHE A 99 9.62 -9.14 -7.76
C PHE A 99 10.19 -8.28 -6.63
N ARG A 100 11.21 -8.79 -5.94
CA ARG A 100 11.87 -8.06 -4.86
C ARG A 100 12.53 -6.79 -5.40
N LEU A 101 12.02 -5.65 -4.98
CA LEU A 101 12.60 -4.34 -5.26
C LEU A 101 13.68 -4.01 -4.25
N THR A 102 14.76 -3.42 -4.76
CA THR A 102 15.77 -2.75 -3.95
C THR A 102 15.21 -1.46 -3.34
N ILE A 103 15.87 -0.97 -2.30
CA ILE A 103 15.55 0.32 -1.68
C ILE A 103 15.60 1.46 -2.71
N LEU A 104 16.60 1.46 -3.60
CA LEU A 104 16.74 2.48 -4.63
C LEU A 104 15.57 2.47 -5.62
N GLU A 105 15.11 1.28 -6.03
CA GLU A 105 13.92 1.15 -6.88
C GLU A 105 12.65 1.67 -6.19
N ARG A 106 12.50 1.44 -4.88
CA ARG A 106 11.37 1.97 -4.08
C ARG A 106 11.39 3.50 -4.01
N VAL A 107 12.55 4.09 -3.72
CA VAL A 107 12.74 5.55 -3.72
C VAL A 107 12.45 6.13 -5.10
N TRP A 108 12.90 5.45 -6.17
CA TRP A 108 12.65 5.87 -7.54
C TRP A 108 11.15 5.91 -7.89
N ILE A 109 10.38 4.91 -7.47
CA ILE A 109 8.92 4.90 -7.63
C ILE A 109 8.29 6.13 -6.97
N VAL A 110 8.65 6.40 -5.71
CA VAL A 110 8.08 7.53 -4.94
C VAL A 110 8.37 8.87 -5.62
N ILE A 111 9.61 9.07 -6.07
CA ILE A 111 10.00 10.29 -6.79
C ILE A 111 9.19 10.43 -8.08
N MET A 112 9.10 9.37 -8.89
CA MET A 112 8.45 9.43 -10.19
C MET A 112 6.92 9.54 -10.10
N LYS A 113 6.28 8.92 -9.09
CA LYS A 113 4.85 9.12 -8.80
C LYS A 113 4.57 10.59 -8.43
N LYS A 114 5.51 11.27 -7.75
CA LYS A 114 5.37 12.69 -7.38
C LYS A 114 5.64 13.65 -8.54
N LEU A 115 6.69 13.44 -9.31
CA LEU A 115 7.09 14.35 -10.40
C LEU A 115 6.25 14.15 -11.66
N THR A 116 5.95 12.90 -12.00
CA THR A 116 5.36 12.52 -13.29
C THR A 116 4.39 11.35 -13.13
N PRO A 117 3.25 11.51 -12.44
CA PRO A 117 2.33 10.41 -12.11
C PRO A 117 1.81 9.69 -13.35
N GLN A 118 1.53 10.41 -14.43
CA GLN A 118 1.05 9.83 -15.69
C GLN A 118 2.08 8.89 -16.34
N LEU A 119 3.37 9.25 -16.29
CA LEU A 119 4.45 8.40 -16.83
C LEU A 119 4.66 7.17 -15.95
N ALA A 120 4.65 7.34 -14.63
CA ALA A 120 4.74 6.23 -13.68
C ALA A 120 3.62 5.22 -13.91
N TYR A 121 2.37 5.69 -14.07
CA TYR A 121 1.23 4.85 -14.41
C TYR A 121 1.42 4.12 -15.75
N ARG A 122 1.81 4.83 -16.82
CA ARG A 122 2.07 4.22 -18.14
C ARG A 122 3.16 3.16 -18.11
N TRP A 123 4.16 3.28 -17.24
CA TRP A 123 5.20 2.26 -17.07
C TRP A 123 4.79 1.12 -16.15
N GLY A 124 3.80 1.35 -15.28
CA GLY A 124 3.19 0.35 -14.41
C GLY A 124 2.18 -0.55 -15.12
N GLN A 125 1.70 -0.18 -16.30
CA GLN A 125 0.79 -1.03 -17.07
C GLN A 125 1.49 -2.29 -17.57
N ALA A 126 0.78 -3.43 -17.46
CA ALA A 126 1.23 -4.70 -18.00
C ALA A 126 1.49 -4.58 -19.51
N SER A 127 2.62 -5.12 -19.97
CA SER A 127 2.97 -5.13 -21.39
C SER A 127 2.34 -6.34 -22.09
N PRO A 128 1.80 -6.18 -23.31
CA PRO A 128 1.35 -7.32 -24.11
C PRO A 128 2.47 -8.35 -24.27
N GLY A 129 2.21 -9.61 -23.93
CA GLY A 129 3.20 -10.70 -24.00
C GLY A 129 4.08 -10.90 -22.75
N GLY A 130 3.81 -10.19 -21.64
CA GLY A 130 4.38 -10.49 -20.33
C GLY A 130 5.87 -10.15 -20.15
N THR A 131 6.54 -9.62 -21.17
CA THR A 131 7.95 -9.23 -21.12
C THR A 131 8.07 -7.72 -20.94
N PHE A 132 8.88 -7.27 -19.98
CA PHE A 132 9.09 -5.85 -19.70
C PHE A 132 10.57 -5.55 -19.40
N PRO A 133 11.07 -4.35 -19.77
CA PRO A 133 12.43 -3.93 -19.42
C PRO A 133 12.63 -3.90 -17.90
N ARG A 134 13.80 -4.32 -17.42
CA ARG A 134 14.12 -4.40 -15.98
C ARG A 134 13.92 -3.06 -15.25
N TRP A 135 14.15 -1.92 -15.90
CA TRP A 135 13.95 -0.60 -15.32
C TRP A 135 12.46 -0.26 -15.06
N LYS A 136 11.52 -0.87 -15.80
CA LYS A 136 10.07 -0.70 -15.59
C LYS A 136 9.53 -1.53 -14.43
N ARG A 137 10.28 -2.54 -13.99
CA ARG A 137 9.88 -3.50 -12.95
C ARG A 137 9.33 -2.84 -11.70
N ALA A 138 9.98 -1.78 -11.25
CA ALA A 138 9.57 -1.04 -10.06
C ALA A 138 8.15 -0.47 -10.20
N PHE A 139 7.85 0.13 -11.36
CA PHE A 139 6.52 0.67 -11.67
C PHE A 139 5.47 -0.44 -11.83
N LEU A 140 5.84 -1.54 -12.49
CA LEU A 140 4.96 -2.68 -12.66
C LEU A 140 4.57 -3.29 -11.32
N VAL A 141 5.53 -3.47 -10.41
CA VAL A 141 5.23 -3.91 -9.03
C VAL A 141 4.35 -2.90 -8.31
N ALA A 142 4.65 -1.60 -8.42
CA ALA A 142 3.88 -0.56 -7.76
C ALA A 142 2.40 -0.52 -8.22
N GLU A 143 2.12 -0.90 -9.47
CA GLU A 143 0.77 -0.89 -10.04
C GLU A 143 0.05 -2.23 -9.90
N MET A 144 0.76 -3.34 -10.14
CA MET A 144 0.14 -4.66 -10.28
C MET A 144 0.13 -5.48 -8.97
N HIS A 145 0.85 -5.06 -7.93
CA HIS A 145 0.87 -5.82 -6.67
C HIS A 145 -0.51 -6.04 -6.02
N PRO A 146 -1.54 -5.18 -6.16
CA PRO A 146 -2.86 -5.50 -5.62
C PRO A 146 -3.45 -6.73 -6.34
N GLN A 147 -3.40 -6.73 -7.68
CA GLN A 147 -3.91 -7.83 -8.51
C GLN A 147 -3.12 -9.12 -8.31
N TRP A 148 -1.78 -9.06 -8.39
CA TRP A 148 -0.93 -10.23 -8.13
C TRP A 148 -1.08 -10.74 -6.70
N GLY A 149 -1.21 -9.83 -5.72
CA GLY A 149 -1.45 -10.18 -4.34
C GLY A 149 -2.73 -10.98 -4.17
N ALA A 150 -3.82 -10.54 -4.78
CA ALA A 150 -5.10 -11.25 -4.76
C ALA A 150 -5.03 -12.62 -5.43
N GLU A 151 -4.39 -12.72 -6.60
CA GLU A 151 -4.16 -14.00 -7.29
C GLU A 151 -3.35 -14.98 -6.44
N MET A 152 -2.25 -14.49 -5.84
CA MET A 152 -1.39 -15.28 -4.96
C MET A 152 -2.14 -15.72 -3.70
N ALA A 153 -2.96 -14.83 -3.12
CA ALA A 153 -3.73 -15.11 -1.93
C ALA A 153 -4.85 -16.13 -2.20
N LEU A 154 -5.56 -16.02 -3.33
CA LEU A 154 -6.56 -17.00 -3.75
C LEU A 154 -5.93 -18.39 -3.93
N ALA A 155 -4.74 -18.46 -4.53
CA ALA A 155 -4.00 -19.71 -4.65
C ALA A 155 -3.56 -20.30 -3.28
N ALA A 156 -3.46 -19.47 -2.24
CA ALA A 156 -3.21 -19.90 -0.86
C ALA A 156 -4.50 -20.17 -0.05
N GLY A 157 -5.67 -20.10 -0.69
CA GLY A 157 -6.96 -20.43 -0.08
C GLY A 157 -7.58 -19.32 0.77
N VAL A 158 -7.28 -18.04 0.50
CA VAL A 158 -8.07 -16.95 1.10
C VAL A 158 -9.49 -16.90 0.50
N SER A 159 -10.42 -16.28 1.22
CA SER A 159 -11.78 -16.08 0.72
C SER A 159 -11.82 -15.09 -0.44
N GLN A 160 -12.92 -15.14 -1.21
CA GLN A 160 -13.16 -14.17 -2.29
C GLN A 160 -13.29 -12.73 -1.78
N LEU A 161 -13.84 -12.53 -0.58
CA LEU A 161 -13.95 -11.19 0.00
C LEU A 161 -12.57 -10.63 0.34
N ALA A 162 -11.73 -11.39 1.05
CA ALA A 162 -10.36 -10.98 1.37
C ALA A 162 -9.53 -10.70 0.11
N ALA A 163 -9.64 -11.55 -0.92
CA ALA A 163 -8.97 -11.35 -2.19
C ALA A 163 -9.40 -10.04 -2.88
N ARG A 164 -10.70 -9.71 -2.85
CA ARG A 164 -11.19 -8.44 -3.42
C ARG A 164 -10.67 -7.24 -2.63
N LEU A 165 -10.66 -7.30 -1.29
CA LEU A 165 -10.04 -6.26 -0.46
C LEU A 165 -8.55 -6.06 -0.83
N ILE A 166 -7.79 -7.14 -0.98
CA ILE A 166 -6.38 -7.09 -1.42
C ILE A 166 -6.26 -6.45 -2.81
N SER A 167 -7.09 -6.84 -3.77
CA SER A 167 -7.01 -6.31 -5.14
C SER A 167 -7.36 -4.84 -5.25
N ARG A 168 -8.18 -4.32 -4.33
CA ARG A 168 -8.76 -2.97 -4.37
C ARG A 168 -8.11 -2.01 -3.38
N HIS A 169 -7.15 -2.45 -2.55
CA HIS A 169 -6.63 -1.63 -1.44
C HIS A 169 -6.06 -0.28 -1.88
N GLN A 170 -5.55 -0.14 -3.11
CA GLN A 170 -5.05 1.15 -3.65
C GLN A 170 -6.05 1.90 -4.54
N GLU A 171 -7.29 1.41 -4.69
CA GLU A 171 -8.32 2.13 -5.43
C GLU A 171 -8.69 3.43 -4.71
N ALA A 172 -9.07 4.45 -5.47
CA ALA A 172 -9.63 5.66 -4.89
C ALA A 172 -10.86 5.30 -4.04
N VAL A 173 -10.98 5.93 -2.86
CA VAL A 173 -12.02 5.65 -1.87
C VAL A 173 -13.41 5.62 -2.52
N VAL A 174 -14.07 4.46 -2.47
CA VAL A 174 -15.37 4.23 -3.10
C VAL A 174 -16.49 4.69 -2.17
N SER A 175 -17.46 5.44 -2.69
CA SER A 175 -18.61 5.95 -1.92
C SER A 175 -19.70 4.90 -1.64
N GLY A 176 -19.41 3.62 -1.88
CA GLY A 176 -20.36 2.52 -1.76
C GLY A 176 -20.67 2.16 -0.30
N SER A 177 -21.85 1.58 -0.09
CA SER A 177 -22.34 1.12 1.22
C SER A 177 -22.35 -0.40 1.36
N SER A 178 -21.81 -1.14 0.38
CA SER A 178 -21.70 -2.60 0.51
C SER A 178 -20.76 -2.97 1.66
N LEU A 179 -20.93 -4.18 2.21
CA LEU A 179 -20.02 -4.69 3.25
C LEU A 179 -18.56 -4.62 2.78
N GLU A 180 -18.30 -4.98 1.52
CA GLU A 180 -16.97 -4.90 0.93
C GLU A 180 -16.42 -3.48 0.93
N ASP A 181 -17.20 -2.47 0.54
CA ASP A 181 -16.75 -1.08 0.53
C ASP A 181 -16.55 -0.52 1.95
N VAL A 182 -17.30 -1.02 2.94
CA VAL A 182 -17.08 -0.68 4.36
C VAL A 182 -15.75 -1.26 4.85
N LEU A 183 -15.50 -2.55 4.59
CA LEU A 183 -14.25 -3.20 4.99
C LEU A 183 -13.04 -2.64 4.24
N LEU A 184 -13.20 -2.33 2.95
CA LEU A 184 -12.16 -1.71 2.14
C LEU A 184 -11.76 -0.35 2.70
N ARG A 185 -12.74 0.48 3.09
CA ARG A 185 -12.45 1.77 3.74
C ARG A 185 -11.73 1.62 5.07
N ARG A 186 -12.10 0.62 5.88
CA ARG A 186 -11.36 0.31 7.11
C ARG A 186 -9.91 -0.08 6.83
N LEU A 187 -9.69 -0.95 5.83
CA LEU A 187 -8.34 -1.36 5.42
C LEU A 187 -7.52 -0.15 4.96
N GLN A 188 -8.07 0.68 4.07
CA GLN A 188 -7.42 1.86 3.52
C GLN A 188 -7.06 2.91 4.57
N CYS A 189 -7.97 3.16 5.51
CA CYS A 189 -7.75 4.11 6.61
C CYS A 189 -6.51 3.74 7.44
N GLU A 190 -6.37 2.47 7.79
CA GLU A 190 -5.24 2.03 8.62
C GLU A 190 -3.93 1.88 7.84
N ASP A 191 -4.01 1.60 6.53
CA ASP A 191 -2.86 1.50 5.62
C ASP A 191 -2.22 2.86 5.34
N ASP A 192 -3.03 3.89 5.05
CA ASP A 192 -2.57 5.25 4.71
C ASP A 192 -1.94 5.99 5.92
N GLU A 193 -2.26 5.58 7.14
CA GLU A 193 -1.79 6.22 8.38
C GLU A 193 -0.38 5.77 8.85
N ASN A 194 0.30 4.88 8.11
CA ASN A 194 1.61 4.31 8.50
C ASN A 194 2.80 4.80 7.66
#